data_AF-A0A0J1K0J3-F1
#
_entry.id   AF-A0A0J1K0J3-F1
#
_cell.length_a   1.000
_cell.length_b   1.000
_cell.length_c   1.000
_cell.angle_alpha   90.00
_cell.angle_beta   90.00
_cell.angle_gamma   90.00
#
_symmetry.space_group_name_H-M   'P 1'
#
loop_
_entity.id
_entity.type
_entity.pdbx_description
1 polymer ?
#
loop_
_entity_poly.entity_id
_entity_poly.type
_entity_poly.pdbx_seq_one_letter_code
_entity_poly.pdbx_strand_id
1 'polypeptide(L)'
;MKQLLGLYIFVSFVVTGYSIFTTSERDSFGKDHFTEGLMWPVGLFNYVFEPEIDGGSYDSLVESLSELLESRDTDHDRYLGAIAANQVLLHAYVESDPNLTKPEVKKLVDLSRMDKFASLITVKEQVKQSVAERLDGLDFDGLILAGQNAFSKTMKISESRPLYATAEDCVDGLIRAYREELGPDSLIRYDQLQEFNEKCGLPREEW
;
A
#
# COMPACT_ATOMS: atom_id res chain seq x y z
N MET A 1 16.96 8.74 -21.54
CA MET A 1 17.35 7.42 -22.09
C MET A 1 18.52 7.47 -23.08
N LYS A 2 18.41 8.07 -24.28
CA LYS A 2 19.49 8.03 -25.30
C LYS A 2 20.85 8.60 -24.85
N GLN A 3 20.85 9.64 -24.00
CA GLN A 3 22.07 10.27 -23.50
C GLN A 3 22.77 9.44 -22.41
N LEU A 4 22.00 8.75 -21.55
CA LEU A 4 22.55 7.85 -20.53
C LEU A 4 23.14 6.58 -21.14
N LEU A 5 22.48 6.01 -22.15
CA LEU A 5 23.01 4.89 -22.93
C LEU A 5 24.30 5.27 -23.68
N GLY A 6 24.36 6.49 -24.22
CA GLY A 6 25.56 7.02 -24.88
C GLY A 6 26.73 7.21 -23.91
N LEU A 7 26.46 7.74 -22.70
CA LEU A 7 27.46 7.86 -21.64
C LEU A 7 27.96 6.48 -21.18
N TYR A 8 27.06 5.50 -21.04
CA TYR A 8 27.38 4.12 -20.69
C TYR A 8 28.33 3.48 -21.72
N ILE A 9 27.99 3.51 -23.00
CA ILE A 9 28.83 2.95 -24.08
C ILE A 9 30.21 3.63 -24.08
N PHE A 10 30.25 4.95 -23.87
CA PHE A 10 31.49 5.71 -23.84
C PHE A 10 32.38 5.33 -22.65
N VAL A 11 31.84 5.27 -21.44
CA VAL A 11 32.60 4.90 -20.23
C VAL A 11 33.08 3.45 -20.32
N SER A 12 32.25 2.53 -20.79
CA SER A 12 32.66 1.14 -21.03
C SER A 12 33.82 1.06 -22.03
N PHE A 13 33.77 1.81 -23.14
CA PHE A 13 34.87 1.84 -24.10
C PHE A 13 36.17 2.41 -23.51
N VAL A 14 36.08 3.44 -22.68
CA VAL A 14 37.25 4.06 -22.03
C VAL A 14 37.88 3.11 -21.02
N VAL A 15 37.08 2.45 -20.18
CA VAL A 15 37.57 1.51 -19.16
C VAL A 15 38.15 0.24 -19.80
N THR A 16 37.46 -0.34 -20.79
CA THR A 16 37.97 -1.49 -21.54
C THR A 16 39.24 -1.13 -22.32
N GLY A 17 39.27 0.03 -22.99
CA GLY A 17 40.44 0.51 -23.72
C GLY A 17 41.66 0.77 -22.82
N TYR A 18 41.44 1.35 -21.63
CA TYR A 18 42.51 1.61 -20.67
C TYR A 18 43.08 0.32 -20.08
N SER A 19 42.24 -0.69 -19.80
CA SER A 19 42.67 -1.99 -19.29
C SER A 19 43.57 -2.76 -20.26
N ILE A 20 43.31 -2.62 -21.57
CA ILE A 20 44.11 -3.24 -22.64
C ILE A 20 45.50 -2.59 -22.76
N PHE A 21 45.61 -1.29 -22.45
CA PHE A 21 46.85 -0.53 -22.66
C PHE A 21 47.82 -0.60 -21.48
N THR A 22 47.35 -0.85 -20.26
CA THR A 22 48.17 -0.83 -19.04
C THR A 22 48.72 -2.18 -18.62
N THR A 23 48.30 -3.28 -19.26
CA THR A 23 48.70 -4.65 -18.91
C THR A 23 49.43 -5.34 -20.06
N SER A 24 50.65 -4.89 -20.34
CA SER A 24 51.51 -5.44 -21.39
C SER A 24 52.34 -6.65 -20.90
N GLU A 25 51.69 -7.71 -20.41
CA GLU A 25 52.34 -9.01 -20.21
C GLU A 25 51.63 -10.10 -21.03
N ARG A 26 52.45 -10.92 -21.69
CA ARG A 26 52.12 -11.62 -22.94
C ARG A 26 51.27 -12.89 -22.76
N ASP A 27 50.99 -13.30 -21.51
CA ASP A 27 50.49 -14.65 -21.20
C ASP A 27 49.10 -14.72 -20.55
N SER A 28 48.38 -13.61 -20.40
CA SER A 28 47.01 -13.60 -19.83
C SER A 28 46.05 -12.66 -20.57
N PHE A 29 46.08 -12.67 -21.90
CA PHE A 29 45.20 -11.84 -22.72
C PHE A 29 43.71 -12.18 -22.48
N GLY A 30 43.02 -11.34 -21.71
CA GLY A 30 41.61 -11.03 -21.86
C GLY A 30 40.56 -11.97 -21.27
N LYS A 31 40.91 -12.99 -20.47
CA LYS A 31 39.89 -13.88 -19.87
C LYS A 31 39.37 -13.39 -18.51
N ASP A 32 40.25 -13.04 -17.58
CA ASP A 32 39.81 -12.76 -16.21
C ASP A 32 39.32 -11.30 -16.01
N HIS A 33 39.94 -10.34 -16.68
CA HIS A 33 39.59 -8.92 -16.56
C HIS A 33 38.43 -8.46 -17.47
N PHE A 34 38.08 -9.23 -18.50
CA PHE A 34 36.89 -8.93 -19.30
C PHE A 34 35.63 -9.23 -18.51
N THR A 35 35.65 -10.32 -17.72
CA THR A 35 34.61 -10.67 -16.75
C THR A 35 34.52 -9.64 -15.62
N GLU A 36 35.61 -9.25 -14.96
CA GLU A 36 35.55 -8.21 -13.92
C GLU A 36 35.13 -6.83 -14.48
N GLY A 37 35.63 -6.45 -15.66
CA GLY A 37 35.26 -5.24 -16.39
C GLY A 37 33.87 -5.25 -17.06
N LEU A 38 33.23 -6.42 -17.19
CA LEU A 38 31.82 -6.59 -17.59
C LEU A 38 30.88 -6.80 -16.41
N MET A 39 31.38 -7.20 -15.25
CA MET A 39 30.56 -7.44 -14.05
C MET A 39 30.44 -6.20 -13.16
N TRP A 40 31.40 -5.26 -13.20
CA TRP A 40 31.24 -3.98 -12.48
C TRP A 40 29.99 -3.17 -12.87
N PRO A 41 29.49 -3.16 -14.13
CA PRO A 41 28.24 -2.49 -14.44
C PRO A 41 27.06 -3.26 -13.84
N VAL A 42 27.06 -4.59 -13.81
CA VAL A 42 25.92 -5.35 -13.22
C VAL A 42 25.80 -5.06 -11.72
N GLY A 43 26.94 -5.00 -11.03
CA GLY A 43 26.99 -4.55 -9.64
C GLY A 43 26.55 -3.09 -9.49
N LEU A 44 27.04 -2.18 -10.34
CA LEU A 44 26.63 -0.77 -10.31
C LEU A 44 25.17 -0.59 -10.68
N PHE A 45 24.58 -1.35 -11.60
CA PHE A 45 23.17 -1.24 -12.00
C PHE A 45 22.25 -1.73 -10.88
N ASN A 46 22.61 -2.81 -10.18
CA ASN A 46 21.91 -3.24 -8.97
C ASN A 46 22.11 -2.27 -7.78
N TYR A 47 23.19 -1.47 -7.79
CA TYR A 47 23.50 -0.49 -6.74
C TYR A 47 23.00 0.94 -7.07
N VAL A 48 22.75 1.24 -8.36
CA VAL A 48 22.36 2.56 -8.87
C VAL A 48 20.87 2.63 -9.16
N PHE A 49 20.21 1.48 -9.35
CA PHE A 49 18.77 1.40 -9.47
C PHE A 49 18.27 0.52 -8.32
N GLU A 50 17.84 1.16 -7.23
CA GLU A 50 16.97 0.47 -6.29
C GLU A 50 15.76 -0.05 -7.07
N PRO A 51 15.28 -1.28 -6.81
CA PRO A 51 14.11 -1.80 -7.50
C PRO A 51 12.93 -0.83 -7.32
N GLU A 52 12.20 -0.59 -8.41
CA GLU A 52 11.01 0.25 -8.44
C GLU A 52 9.79 -0.62 -8.79
N ILE A 53 8.61 -0.24 -8.32
CA ILE A 53 7.36 -0.94 -8.61
C ILE A 53 6.90 -0.59 -10.03
N ASP A 54 6.55 -1.61 -10.83
CA ASP A 54 5.99 -1.47 -12.19
C ASP A 54 4.46 -1.59 -12.18
N GLY A 55 3.77 -0.46 -12.28
CA GLY A 55 2.32 -0.37 -12.33
C GLY A 55 1.70 -0.53 -13.72
N GLY A 56 2.44 -0.98 -14.73
CA GLY A 56 1.94 -1.19 -16.09
C GLY A 56 0.77 -2.18 -16.19
N SER A 57 0.66 -3.10 -15.23
CA SER A 57 -0.46 -4.01 -15.01
C SER A 57 -0.55 -4.42 -13.54
N TYR A 58 -1.67 -5.04 -13.13
CA TYR A 58 -1.77 -5.56 -11.76
C TYR A 58 -0.80 -6.73 -11.52
N ASP A 59 -0.56 -7.57 -12.52
CA ASP A 59 0.36 -8.71 -12.40
C ASP A 59 1.82 -8.24 -12.29
N SER A 60 2.24 -7.27 -13.13
CA SER A 60 3.57 -6.66 -13.04
C SER A 60 3.79 -5.93 -11.72
N LEU A 61 2.74 -5.31 -11.17
CA LEU A 61 2.79 -4.67 -9.86
C LEU A 61 3.06 -5.69 -8.76
N VAL A 62 2.37 -6.83 -8.78
CA VAL A 62 2.57 -7.88 -7.77
C VAL A 62 3.98 -8.46 -7.85
N GLU A 63 4.47 -8.73 -9.07
CA GLU A 63 5.82 -9.25 -9.30
C GLU A 63 6.90 -8.26 -8.85
N SER A 64 6.86 -7.02 -9.32
CA SER A 64 7.83 -5.98 -8.97
C SER A 64 7.79 -5.58 -7.49
N LEU A 65 6.60 -5.58 -6.86
CA LEU A 65 6.49 -5.41 -5.41
C LEU A 65 7.16 -6.57 -4.67
N SER A 66 6.97 -7.81 -5.11
CA SER A 66 7.66 -8.97 -4.50
C SER A 66 9.17 -8.83 -4.62
N GLU A 67 9.69 -8.47 -5.79
CA GLU A 67 11.12 -8.22 -6.02
C GLU A 67 11.66 -7.10 -5.13
N LEU A 68 10.93 -5.98 -5.02
CA LEU A 68 11.27 -4.85 -4.15
C LEU A 68 11.39 -5.30 -2.69
N LEU A 69 10.43 -6.07 -2.19
CA LEU A 69 10.45 -6.57 -0.82
C LEU A 69 11.57 -7.60 -0.62
N GLU A 70 11.72 -8.56 -1.53
CA GLU A 70 12.76 -9.60 -1.44
C GLU A 70 14.17 -9.02 -1.46
N SER A 71 14.38 -7.89 -2.14
CA SER A 71 15.65 -7.16 -2.16
C SER A 71 16.06 -6.59 -0.79
N ARG A 72 15.14 -6.52 0.19
CA ARG A 72 15.45 -5.98 1.53
C ARG A 72 16.19 -7.01 2.37
N ASP A 73 17.17 -6.52 3.12
CA ASP A 73 18.07 -7.33 3.96
C ASP A 73 17.39 -7.88 5.22
N THR A 74 16.37 -7.17 5.73
CA THR A 74 15.71 -7.52 6.99
C THR A 74 14.26 -7.94 6.78
N ASP A 75 13.82 -8.93 7.56
CA ASP A 75 12.40 -9.32 7.60
C ASP A 75 11.50 -8.18 8.10
N HIS A 76 12.06 -7.26 8.89
CA HIS A 76 11.34 -6.07 9.34
C HIS A 76 10.99 -5.15 8.19
N ASP A 77 11.93 -4.85 7.28
CA ASP A 77 11.70 -3.97 6.14
C ASP A 77 10.72 -4.59 5.14
N ARG A 78 10.83 -5.90 4.91
CA ARG A 78 9.87 -6.68 4.12
C ARG A 78 8.46 -6.52 4.66
N TYR A 79 8.31 -6.69 5.97
CA TYR A 79 7.03 -6.55 6.67
C TYR A 79 6.49 -5.11 6.59
N LEU A 80 7.34 -4.10 6.78
CA LEU A 80 6.94 -2.69 6.66
C LEU A 80 6.46 -2.35 5.24
N GLY A 81 7.18 -2.81 4.22
CA GLY A 81 6.80 -2.60 2.83
C GLY A 81 5.48 -3.31 2.47
N ALA A 82 5.27 -4.54 2.95
CA ALA A 82 4.00 -5.25 2.78
C ALA A 82 2.82 -4.50 3.44
N ILE A 83 3.01 -3.98 4.66
CA ILE A 83 2.00 -3.13 5.31
C ILE A 83 1.74 -1.88 4.48
N ALA A 84 2.79 -1.21 3.99
CA ALA A 84 2.63 0.02 3.22
C ALA A 84 1.83 -0.22 1.93
N ALA A 85 2.10 -1.30 1.21
CA ALA A 85 1.31 -1.71 0.04
C ALA A 85 -0.16 -2.00 0.42
N ASN A 86 -0.39 -2.71 1.53
CA ASN A 86 -1.74 -2.96 2.05
C ASN A 86 -2.49 -1.68 2.43
N GLN A 87 -1.79 -0.67 2.96
CA GLN A 87 -2.37 0.64 3.28
C GLN A 87 -2.85 1.38 2.03
N VAL A 88 -2.07 1.31 0.94
CA VAL A 88 -2.46 1.89 -0.35
C VAL A 88 -3.67 1.16 -0.95
N LEU A 89 -3.67 -0.17 -0.91
CA LEU A 89 -4.80 -0.99 -1.32
C LEU A 89 -6.06 -0.70 -0.50
N LEU A 90 -5.93 -0.64 0.81
CA LEU A 90 -7.02 -0.30 1.74
C LEU A 90 -7.62 1.05 1.38
N HIS A 91 -6.78 2.06 1.16
CA HIS A 91 -7.26 3.40 0.83
C HIS A 91 -8.05 3.42 -0.47
N ALA A 92 -7.53 2.78 -1.53
CA ALA A 92 -8.23 2.67 -2.81
C ALA A 92 -9.56 1.89 -2.67
N TYR A 93 -9.58 0.83 -1.85
CA TYR A 93 -10.78 0.06 -1.56
C TYR A 93 -11.85 0.91 -0.86
N VAL A 94 -11.48 1.63 0.22
CA VAL A 94 -12.38 2.47 1.02
C VAL A 94 -12.89 3.69 0.25
N GLU A 95 -12.10 4.22 -0.69
CA GLU A 95 -12.57 5.26 -1.62
C GLU A 95 -13.59 4.73 -2.62
N SER A 96 -13.42 3.48 -3.08
CA SER A 96 -14.32 2.87 -4.06
C SER A 96 -15.69 2.47 -3.50
N ASP A 97 -15.80 2.31 -2.18
CA ASP A 97 -17.04 1.92 -1.50
C ASP A 97 -17.50 2.99 -0.50
N PRO A 98 -18.41 3.90 -0.93
CA PRO A 98 -18.90 4.95 -0.06
C PRO A 98 -19.84 4.47 1.05
N ASN A 99 -20.32 3.23 0.98
CA ASN A 99 -21.33 2.70 1.92
C ASN A 99 -20.71 2.08 3.17
N LEU A 100 -19.38 1.94 3.22
CA LEU A 100 -18.69 1.43 4.40
C LEU A 100 -18.92 2.35 5.60
N THR A 101 -19.36 1.75 6.69
CA THR A 101 -19.53 2.42 7.98
C THR A 101 -18.17 2.63 8.66
N LYS A 102 -18.12 3.55 9.61
CA LYS A 102 -16.91 3.83 10.41
C LYS A 102 -16.34 2.58 11.10
N PRO A 103 -17.15 1.71 11.76
CA PRO A 103 -16.64 0.47 12.34
C PRO A 103 -16.05 -0.50 11.31
N GLU A 104 -16.65 -0.61 10.13
CA GLU A 104 -16.15 -1.47 9.05
C GLU A 104 -14.80 -0.98 8.53
N VAL A 105 -14.66 0.32 8.29
CA VAL A 105 -13.37 0.91 7.88
C VAL A 105 -12.30 0.67 8.95
N LYS A 106 -12.62 0.83 10.24
CA LYS A 106 -11.67 0.55 11.33
C LYS A 106 -11.23 -0.93 11.35
N LYS A 107 -12.17 -1.85 11.15
CA LYS A 107 -11.84 -3.28 11.06
C LYS A 107 -10.90 -3.57 9.88
N LEU A 108 -11.15 -2.95 8.73
CA LEU A 108 -10.27 -3.10 7.56
C LEU A 108 -8.88 -2.49 7.80
N VAL A 109 -8.79 -1.38 8.53
CA VAL A 109 -7.51 -0.79 8.98
C VAL A 109 -6.72 -1.80 9.82
N ASP A 110 -7.36 -2.45 10.79
CA ASP A 110 -6.67 -3.45 11.63
C ASP A 110 -6.19 -4.65 10.79
N LEU A 111 -7.03 -5.12 9.86
CA LEU A 111 -6.68 -6.21 8.94
C LEU A 111 -5.56 -5.85 7.95
N SER A 112 -5.45 -4.59 7.54
CA SER A 112 -4.40 -4.14 6.61
C SER A 112 -2.97 -4.30 7.14
N ARG A 113 -2.83 -4.48 8.46
CA ARG A 113 -1.56 -4.75 9.13
C ARG A 113 -1.15 -6.22 9.08
N MET A 114 -1.98 -7.08 8.49
CA MET A 114 -1.73 -8.51 8.36
C MET A 114 -1.29 -8.85 6.94
N ASP A 115 -0.37 -9.81 6.81
CA ASP A 115 0.21 -10.24 5.52
C ASP A 115 -0.81 -10.78 4.50
N LYS A 116 -2.05 -11.08 4.92
CA LYS A 116 -3.10 -11.68 4.08
C LYS A 116 -4.21 -10.71 3.69
N PHE A 117 -4.08 -9.42 3.96
CA PHE A 117 -5.13 -8.44 3.73
C PHE A 117 -5.73 -8.51 2.31
N ALA A 118 -4.89 -8.53 1.27
CA ALA A 118 -5.34 -8.59 -0.12
C ALA A 118 -6.20 -9.84 -0.44
N SER A 119 -5.96 -10.96 0.26
CA SER A 119 -6.75 -12.19 0.09
C SER A 119 -8.11 -12.16 0.79
N LEU A 120 -8.27 -11.25 1.77
CA LEU A 120 -9.47 -11.13 2.59
C LEU A 120 -10.52 -10.17 1.99
N ILE A 121 -10.13 -9.38 1.00
CA ILE A 121 -11.00 -8.41 0.33
C ILE A 121 -11.20 -8.78 -1.13
N THR A 122 -12.42 -8.59 -1.63
CA THR A 122 -12.70 -8.76 -3.06
C THR A 122 -12.31 -7.47 -3.79
N VAL A 123 -11.13 -7.46 -4.42
CA VAL A 123 -10.61 -6.29 -5.12
C VAL A 123 -11.22 -6.19 -6.52
N LYS A 124 -12.11 -5.20 -6.72
CA LYS A 124 -12.67 -4.87 -8.03
C LYS A 124 -11.57 -4.37 -8.98
N GLU A 125 -11.76 -4.54 -10.29
CA GLU A 125 -10.75 -4.17 -11.29
C GLU A 125 -10.36 -2.69 -11.24
N GLN A 126 -11.33 -1.80 -10.98
CA GLN A 126 -11.07 -0.37 -10.78
C GLN A 126 -10.12 -0.09 -9.60
N VAL A 127 -10.24 -0.87 -8.52
CA VAL A 127 -9.36 -0.73 -7.35
C VAL A 127 -7.95 -1.20 -7.70
N LYS A 128 -7.82 -2.31 -8.44
CA LYS A 128 -6.51 -2.80 -8.91
C LYS A 128 -5.78 -1.77 -9.76
N GLN A 129 -6.47 -1.17 -10.73
CA GLN A 129 -5.92 -0.12 -11.58
C GLN A 129 -5.49 1.10 -10.77
N SER A 130 -6.34 1.56 -9.84
CA SER A 130 -6.00 2.70 -9.00
C SER A 130 -4.80 2.43 -8.09
N VAL A 131 -4.64 1.20 -7.60
CA VAL A 131 -3.46 0.80 -6.83
C VAL A 131 -2.21 0.76 -7.70
N ALA A 132 -2.33 0.24 -8.92
CA ALA A 132 -1.25 0.23 -9.90
C ALA A 132 -0.72 1.62 -10.20
N GLU A 133 -1.60 2.56 -10.52
CA GLU A 133 -1.24 3.95 -10.77
C GLU A 133 -0.62 4.65 -9.54
N ARG A 134 -1.03 4.26 -8.31
CA ARG A 134 -0.52 4.87 -7.07
C ARG A 134 0.87 4.35 -6.68
N LEU A 135 1.21 3.15 -7.10
CA LEU A 135 2.45 2.49 -6.73
C LEU A 135 3.50 2.52 -7.84
N ASP A 136 3.11 2.80 -9.08
CA ASP A 136 4.00 2.88 -10.24
C ASP A 136 5.20 3.83 -10.01
N GLY A 137 6.40 3.34 -10.29
CA GLY A 137 7.67 4.06 -10.16
C GLY A 137 8.11 4.34 -8.71
N LEU A 138 7.46 3.77 -7.70
CA LEU A 138 7.90 3.93 -6.31
C LEU A 138 9.03 2.96 -5.99
N ASP A 139 10.09 3.50 -5.38
CA ASP A 139 11.09 2.74 -4.65
C ASP A 139 10.57 2.35 -3.24
N PHE A 140 11.42 1.74 -2.41
CA PHE A 140 11.03 1.30 -1.08
C PHE A 140 10.59 2.47 -0.18
N ASP A 141 11.37 3.55 -0.13
CA ASP A 141 11.06 4.70 0.72
C ASP A 141 9.78 5.41 0.23
N GLY A 142 9.61 5.52 -1.08
CA GLY A 142 8.39 6.01 -1.74
C GLY A 142 7.18 5.17 -1.38
N LEU A 143 7.30 3.83 -1.38
CA LEU A 143 6.25 2.92 -0.94
C LEU A 143 5.87 3.16 0.53
N ILE A 144 6.85 3.26 1.43
CA ILE A 144 6.59 3.53 2.86
C ILE A 144 5.85 4.86 3.03
N LEU A 145 6.30 5.92 2.36
CA LEU A 145 5.66 7.24 2.41
C LEU A 145 4.24 7.20 1.84
N ALA A 146 4.04 6.50 0.72
CA ALA A 146 2.73 6.32 0.11
C ALA A 146 1.77 5.58 1.04
N GLY A 147 2.25 4.52 1.71
CA GLY A 147 1.49 3.77 2.71
C GLY A 147 1.07 4.63 3.91
N GLN A 148 1.99 5.43 4.46
CA GLN A 148 1.67 6.34 5.58
C GLN A 148 0.64 7.41 5.18
N ASN A 149 0.78 7.97 3.98
CA ASN A 149 -0.17 8.94 3.44
C ASN A 149 -1.55 8.30 3.21
N ALA A 150 -1.59 7.09 2.65
CA ALA A 150 -2.81 6.33 2.43
C ALA A 150 -3.53 5.98 3.75
N PHE A 151 -2.77 5.59 4.78
CA PHE A 151 -3.31 5.39 6.13
C PHE A 151 -3.98 6.65 6.67
N SER A 152 -3.28 7.79 6.63
CA SER A 152 -3.80 9.06 7.12
C SER A 152 -5.09 9.47 6.39
N LYS A 153 -5.13 9.33 5.07
CA LYS A 153 -6.33 9.61 4.26
C LYS A 153 -7.48 8.66 4.59
N THR A 154 -7.19 7.37 4.79
CA THR A 154 -8.21 6.38 5.17
C THR A 154 -8.82 6.69 6.53
N MET A 155 -8.00 7.11 7.50
CA MET A 155 -8.50 7.52 8.83
C MET A 155 -9.39 8.76 8.74
N LYS A 156 -9.04 9.75 7.90
CA LYS A 156 -9.90 10.91 7.64
C LYS A 156 -11.24 10.51 7.00
N ILE A 157 -11.22 9.55 6.06
CA ILE A 157 -12.47 9.02 5.49
C ILE A 157 -13.29 8.31 6.57
N SER A 158 -12.66 7.49 7.41
CA SER A 158 -13.34 6.80 8.53
C SER A 158 -14.05 7.77 9.49
N GLU A 159 -13.46 8.94 9.73
CA GLU A 159 -14.07 9.97 10.58
C GLU A 159 -15.35 10.58 10.00
N SER A 160 -15.45 10.67 8.67
CA SER A 160 -16.64 11.18 7.98
C SER A 160 -17.68 10.11 7.68
N ARG A 161 -17.36 8.82 7.83
CA ARG A 161 -18.32 7.72 7.63
C ARG A 161 -19.37 7.66 8.75
N PRO A 162 -20.62 7.26 8.43
CA PRO A 162 -21.64 7.05 9.44
C PRO A 162 -21.25 5.88 10.37
N LEU A 163 -21.68 5.96 11.64
CA LEU A 163 -21.43 4.89 12.61
C LEU A 163 -22.28 3.65 12.31
N TYR A 164 -23.44 3.85 11.70
CA TYR A 164 -24.47 2.85 11.43
C TYR A 164 -24.84 2.85 9.95
N ALA A 165 -25.20 1.69 9.41
CA ALA A 165 -25.57 1.54 8.00
C ALA A 165 -26.98 2.06 7.74
N THR A 166 -27.89 1.88 8.69
CA THR A 166 -29.28 2.36 8.63
C THR A 166 -29.64 3.22 9.84
N ALA A 167 -30.75 3.94 9.72
CA ALA A 167 -31.29 4.74 10.80
C ALA A 167 -31.85 3.86 11.93
N GLU A 168 -32.38 2.69 11.59
CA GLU A 168 -32.82 1.65 12.53
C GLU A 168 -31.64 1.07 13.32
N ASP A 169 -30.53 0.72 12.65
CA ASP A 169 -29.31 0.26 13.33
C ASP A 169 -28.75 1.32 14.29
N CYS A 170 -28.93 2.60 13.94
CA CYS A 170 -28.54 3.71 14.79
C CYS A 170 -29.34 3.75 16.09
N VAL A 171 -30.66 3.56 16.00
CA VAL A 171 -31.52 3.51 17.19
C VAL A 171 -31.18 2.30 18.03
N ASP A 172 -31.05 1.12 17.44
CA ASP A 172 -30.66 -0.10 18.15
C ASP A 172 -29.30 0.05 18.84
N GLY A 173 -28.36 0.73 18.20
CA GLY A 173 -27.06 1.05 18.76
C GLY A 173 -27.14 1.98 19.98
N LEU A 174 -27.97 3.03 19.91
CA LEU A 174 -28.23 3.92 21.05
C LEU A 174 -28.92 3.19 22.21
N ILE A 175 -29.88 2.32 21.90
CA ILE A 175 -30.57 1.46 22.87
C ILE A 175 -29.57 0.55 23.60
N ARG A 176 -28.67 -0.08 22.85
CA ARG A 176 -27.63 -0.95 23.43
C ARG A 176 -26.69 -0.16 24.33
N ALA A 177 -26.20 0.99 23.87
CA ALA A 177 -25.31 1.84 24.67
C ALA A 177 -26.00 2.30 25.98
N TYR A 178 -27.27 2.69 25.91
CA TYR A 178 -28.06 3.07 27.09
C TYR A 178 -28.16 1.93 28.12
N ARG A 179 -28.40 0.71 27.64
CA ARG A 179 -28.49 -0.50 28.50
C ARG A 179 -27.13 -0.93 29.06
N GLU A 180 -26.04 -0.69 28.35
CA GLU A 180 -24.69 -0.92 28.87
C GLU A 180 -24.37 0.02 30.04
N GLU A 181 -24.82 1.28 29.98
CA GLU A 181 -24.59 2.27 31.04
C GLU A 181 -25.49 2.07 32.27
N LEU A 182 -26.77 1.74 32.07
CA LEU A 182 -27.78 1.73 33.14
C LEU A 182 -28.24 0.34 33.57
N GLY A 183 -27.80 -0.70 32.85
CA GLY A 183 -28.12 -2.09 33.12
C GLY A 183 -28.98 -2.73 32.03
N PRO A 184 -28.82 -4.05 31.81
CA PRO A 184 -29.44 -4.77 30.68
C PRO A 184 -30.97 -4.73 30.70
N ASP A 185 -31.58 -4.63 31.88
CA ASP A 185 -33.03 -4.58 32.08
C ASP A 185 -33.57 -3.14 32.19
N SER A 186 -32.77 -2.14 31.85
CA SER A 186 -33.22 -0.74 31.89
C SER A 186 -34.36 -0.51 30.89
N LEU A 187 -35.45 0.06 31.39
CA LEU A 187 -36.62 0.44 30.61
C LEU A 187 -36.31 1.69 29.80
N ILE A 188 -36.47 1.60 28.48
CA ILE A 188 -36.40 2.76 27.59
C ILE A 188 -37.79 3.37 27.55
N ARG A 189 -37.89 4.59 28.03
CA ARG A 189 -39.14 5.33 27.99
C ARG A 189 -39.39 5.84 26.57
N TYR A 190 -40.66 6.09 26.27
CA TYR A 190 -41.08 6.52 24.94
C TYR A 190 -40.49 7.89 24.53
N ASP A 191 -40.33 8.82 25.48
CA ASP A 191 -39.65 10.11 25.25
C ASP A 191 -38.19 9.93 24.79
N GLN A 192 -37.50 8.97 25.38
CA GLN A 192 -36.11 8.65 25.00
C GLN A 192 -36.02 7.94 23.65
N LEU A 193 -36.97 7.04 23.37
CA LEU A 193 -37.02 6.38 22.06
C LEU A 193 -37.28 7.39 20.94
N GLN A 194 -38.17 8.37 21.16
CA GLN A 194 -38.37 9.47 20.22
C GLN A 194 -37.10 10.29 20.02
N GLU A 195 -36.36 10.60 21.10
CA GLU A 195 -35.07 11.30 20.99
C GLU A 195 -34.05 10.50 20.17
N PHE A 196 -34.01 9.18 20.32
CA PHE A 196 -33.13 8.31 19.52
C PHE A 196 -33.53 8.29 18.06
N ASN A 197 -34.83 8.16 17.77
CA ASN A 197 -35.36 8.22 16.41
C ASN A 197 -34.98 9.54 15.74
N GLU A 198 -35.16 10.68 16.42
CA GLU A 198 -34.77 12.00 15.90
C GLU A 198 -33.27 12.10 15.64
N LYS A 199 -32.42 11.64 16.56
CA LYS A 199 -30.96 11.64 16.38
C LYS A 199 -30.51 10.78 15.20
N CYS A 200 -31.25 9.73 14.89
CA CYS A 200 -30.99 8.84 13.78
C CYS A 200 -31.73 9.22 12.48
N GLY A 201 -32.52 10.30 12.49
CA GLY A 201 -33.25 10.79 11.32
C GLY A 201 -34.51 10.00 10.96
N LEU A 202 -35.02 9.17 11.88
CA LEU A 202 -36.33 8.52 11.75
C LEU A 202 -37.46 9.49 12.10
N PRO A 203 -38.62 9.39 11.43
CA PRO A 203 -39.79 10.19 11.79
C PRO A 203 -40.22 9.90 13.23
N ARG A 204 -40.79 10.91 13.89
CA ARG A 204 -41.52 10.67 15.14
C ARG A 204 -42.69 9.76 14.82
N GLU A 205 -42.71 8.57 15.42
CA GLU A 205 -43.89 7.74 15.34
C GLU A 205 -44.97 8.40 16.21
N GLU A 206 -46.05 8.88 15.59
CA GLU A 206 -47.24 9.35 16.31
C GLU A 206 -48.10 8.12 16.62
N TRP A 207 -48.03 7.64 17.87
CA TRP A 207 -48.90 6.57 18.37
C TRP A 207 -49.94 7.13 19.34
#